data_AF-A0A1X1R1M6-F1
#
_entry.id   AF-A0A1X1R1M6-F1
#
_cell.length_a   1.000
_cell.length_b   1.000
_cell.length_c   1.000
_cell.angle_alpha   90.00
_cell.angle_beta   90.00
_cell.angle_gamma   90.00
#
_symmetry.space_group_name_H-M   'P 1'
#
loop_
_entity.id
_entity.type
_entity.pdbx_description
1 polymer ?
#
loop_
_entity_poly.entity_id
_entity_poly.type
_entity_poly.pdbx_seq_one_letter_code
_entity_poly.pdbx_strand_id
1 'polypeptide(L)'
;MTIDDQAVEPDLDPRQLPSVTLDGWRRFVDAKPATFELLDHDSYSSLSGAEKLTFDDRRMAYHSELVIIETSTVRHITRQGRLLSLLNQRECGARRSMIVSGPWASGKTTTIKLLGKIHEQNVRRRYPGQDRIPVVYITTPPKGSPRKLASEFANFLGLPTRQRHNTTDIADAVCHVLTEARTELVIVDEIHNLNLASAAGEDMSDHLKYFSEHMPATFIYSGINVERSGLFTGVRGRQISGRSVLIKTGNFPFNDEWKSLVASMESALRLYKHRDGTLTRNSKYLHQRTGGSISSLSHLIRAAAIMAILSGDDAITREALDAAIIDHAAESATSHPITPKAG
;
A
#
# COMPACT_ATOMS: atom_id res chain seq x y z
N MET A 1 41.11 -14.62 -27.42
CA MET A 1 41.57 -13.38 -26.75
C MET A 1 40.67 -12.30 -27.29
N THR A 2 39.56 -11.92 -26.67
CA THR A 2 39.22 -11.57 -25.26
C THR A 2 37.72 -11.88 -25.06
N ILE A 3 37.38 -12.90 -24.27
CA ILE A 3 36.77 -12.84 -22.91
C ILE A 3 36.30 -11.45 -22.42
N ASP A 4 35.05 -11.48 -21.94
CA ASP A 4 34.33 -10.58 -21.03
C ASP A 4 33.70 -9.28 -21.55
N ASP A 5 32.40 -9.38 -21.81
CA ASP A 5 31.44 -8.32 -21.54
C ASP A 5 30.22 -8.98 -20.85
N GLN A 6 30.44 -9.51 -19.64
CA GLN A 6 29.34 -9.82 -18.74
C GLN A 6 28.64 -8.50 -18.42
N ALA A 7 27.49 -8.28 -19.04
CA ALA A 7 26.53 -7.28 -18.63
C ALA A 7 26.28 -7.50 -17.13
N VAL A 8 26.85 -6.63 -16.31
CA VAL A 8 26.61 -6.56 -14.87
C VAL A 8 25.10 -6.38 -14.72
N GLU A 9 24.40 -7.45 -14.35
CA GLU A 9 23.01 -7.37 -13.90
C GLU A 9 22.97 -6.30 -12.80
N PRO A 10 22.08 -5.30 -12.89
CA PRO A 10 22.03 -4.26 -11.88
C PRO A 10 21.73 -4.94 -10.55
N ASP A 11 22.67 -4.83 -9.62
CA ASP A 11 22.62 -5.30 -8.24
C ASP A 11 21.19 -5.20 -7.69
N LEU A 12 20.46 -6.32 -7.77
CA LEU A 12 19.11 -6.46 -7.25
C LEU A 12 19.26 -6.63 -5.75
N ASP A 13 19.55 -5.56 -5.03
CA ASP A 13 19.25 -5.53 -3.60
C ASP A 13 17.74 -5.82 -3.48
N PRO A 14 17.34 -7.00 -2.97
CA PRO A 14 15.93 -7.38 -2.93
C PRO A 14 15.13 -6.50 -1.96
N ARG A 15 15.79 -5.61 -1.21
CA ARG A 15 15.16 -4.70 -0.27
C ARG A 15 14.50 -3.53 -1.00
N GLN A 16 13.17 -3.55 -1.04
CA GLN A 16 12.39 -2.39 -1.43
C GLN A 16 12.65 -1.23 -0.46
N LEU A 17 13.15 -0.10 -0.98
CA LEU A 17 13.30 1.12 -0.18
C LEU A 17 11.92 1.58 0.32
N PRO A 18 11.81 2.01 1.59
CA PRO A 18 10.55 2.52 2.12
C PRO A 18 10.03 3.72 1.31
N SER A 19 8.75 3.67 0.93
CA SER A 19 8.09 4.73 0.17
C SER A 19 7.91 6.05 0.94
N VAL A 20 8.38 6.12 2.18
CA VAL A 20 8.43 7.32 3.04
C VAL A 20 9.68 8.18 2.78
N THR A 21 10.51 7.79 1.82
CA THR A 21 11.61 8.60 1.26
C THR A 21 11.29 8.93 -0.20
N LEU A 22 11.79 10.05 -0.71
CA LEU A 22 11.57 10.45 -2.11
C LEU A 22 12.10 9.38 -3.08
N ASP A 23 13.28 8.82 -2.82
CA ASP A 23 13.86 7.77 -3.65
C ASP A 23 13.04 6.48 -3.61
N GLY A 24 12.62 6.05 -2.41
CA GLY A 24 11.74 4.89 -2.26
C GLY A 24 10.38 5.10 -2.92
N TRP A 25 9.82 6.31 -2.83
CA TRP A 25 8.58 6.68 -3.50
C TRP A 25 8.74 6.66 -5.03
N ARG A 26 9.80 7.27 -5.58
CA ARG A 26 10.09 7.26 -7.02
C ARG A 26 10.25 5.82 -7.54
N ARG A 27 11.03 4.98 -6.83
CA ARG A 27 11.13 3.55 -7.16
C ARG A 27 9.77 2.85 -7.16
N PHE A 28 8.91 3.13 -6.18
CA PHE A 28 7.56 2.58 -6.15
C PHE A 28 6.68 3.06 -7.33
N VAL A 29 6.79 4.33 -7.73
CA VAL A 29 6.08 4.90 -8.87
C VAL A 29 6.53 4.27 -10.19
N ASP A 30 7.84 4.03 -10.33
CA ASP A 30 8.47 3.47 -11.53
C ASP A 30 8.39 1.94 -11.59
N ALA A 31 8.15 1.27 -10.45
CA ALA A 31 7.99 -0.17 -10.38
C ALA A 31 6.88 -0.63 -11.33
N LYS A 32 7.21 -1.53 -12.26
CA LYS A 32 6.21 -2.19 -13.10
C LYS A 32 5.46 -3.23 -12.25
N PRO A 33 4.20 -3.55 -12.59
CA PRO A 33 3.54 -4.70 -11.99
C PRO A 33 4.41 -5.94 -12.15
N ALA A 34 4.52 -6.76 -11.10
CA ALA A 34 5.21 -8.03 -11.18
C ALA A 34 4.55 -8.87 -12.30
N THR A 35 5.37 -9.35 -13.22
CA THR A 35 4.94 -10.25 -14.30
C THR A 35 5.85 -11.44 -14.30
N PHE A 36 5.29 -12.60 -14.59
CA PHE A 36 6.03 -13.83 -14.73
C PHE A 36 5.40 -14.64 -15.86
N GLU A 37 6.22 -14.96 -16.85
CA GLU A 37 5.84 -15.82 -17.97
C GLU A 37 6.12 -17.26 -17.55
N LEU A 38 5.06 -18.07 -17.48
CA LEU A 38 5.18 -19.48 -17.20
C LEU A 38 5.61 -20.17 -18.50
N LEU A 39 6.77 -20.83 -18.49
CA LEU A 39 7.19 -21.68 -19.61
C LEU A 39 6.12 -22.74 -19.86
N ASP A 40 5.99 -23.23 -21.10
CA ASP A 40 5.16 -24.41 -21.35
C ASP A 40 5.71 -25.65 -20.63
N HIS A 41 4.89 -26.70 -20.54
CA HIS A 41 5.21 -27.86 -19.73
C HIS A 41 6.42 -28.64 -20.26
N ASP A 42 6.58 -28.73 -21.58
CA ASP A 42 7.68 -29.46 -22.22
C ASP A 42 8.98 -28.71 -21.97
N SER A 43 8.98 -27.39 -22.18
CA SER A 43 10.12 -26.52 -21.87
C SER A 43 10.55 -26.62 -20.40
N TYR A 44 9.61 -26.55 -19.45
CA TYR A 44 9.92 -26.68 -18.02
C TYR A 44 10.45 -28.07 -17.66
N SER A 45 9.92 -29.12 -18.27
CA SER A 45 10.39 -30.50 -18.04
C SER A 45 11.81 -30.75 -18.57
N SER A 46 12.22 -29.98 -19.59
CA SER A 46 13.54 -30.08 -20.20
C SER A 46 14.66 -29.37 -19.43
N LEU A 47 14.30 -28.52 -18.45
CA LEU A 47 15.28 -27.81 -17.62
C LEU A 47 16.09 -28.79 -16.77
N SER A 48 17.40 -28.53 -16.65
CA SER A 48 18.25 -29.23 -15.69
C SER A 48 17.85 -28.89 -14.24
N GLY A 49 18.30 -29.68 -13.27
CA GLY A 49 17.93 -29.49 -11.86
C GLY A 49 18.25 -28.09 -11.31
N ALA A 50 19.40 -27.52 -11.69
CA ALA A 50 19.79 -26.17 -11.24
C ALA A 50 18.99 -25.05 -11.92
N GLU A 51 18.69 -25.19 -13.21
CA GLU A 51 17.86 -24.24 -13.95
C GLU A 51 16.42 -24.26 -13.44
N LYS A 52 15.90 -25.44 -13.14
CA LYS A 52 14.57 -25.63 -12.57
C LYS A 52 14.45 -24.97 -11.20
N LEU A 53 15.46 -25.15 -10.33
CA LEU A 53 15.51 -24.48 -9.02
C LEU A 53 15.51 -22.96 -9.16
N THR A 54 16.36 -22.42 -10.04
CA THR A 54 16.43 -20.97 -10.30
C THR A 54 15.11 -20.42 -10.86
N PHE A 55 14.46 -21.17 -11.75
CA PHE A 55 13.15 -20.82 -12.29
C PHE A 55 12.07 -20.82 -11.21
N ASP A 56 12.04 -21.85 -10.37
CA ASP A 56 11.10 -21.95 -9.26
C ASP A 56 11.34 -20.89 -8.18
N ASP A 57 12.58 -20.50 -7.90
CA ASP A 57 12.92 -19.38 -7.02
C ASP A 57 12.33 -18.06 -7.53
N ARG A 58 12.46 -17.78 -8.83
CA ARG A 58 11.84 -16.60 -9.46
C ARG A 58 10.31 -16.67 -9.42
N ARG A 59 9.75 -17.86 -9.61
CA ARG A 59 8.30 -18.10 -9.54
C ARG A 59 7.78 -17.89 -8.12
N MET A 60 8.51 -18.35 -7.10
CA MET A 60 8.21 -18.09 -5.69
C MET A 60 8.36 -16.60 -5.36
N ALA A 61 9.40 -15.92 -5.85
CA ALA A 61 9.58 -14.49 -5.69
C ALA A 61 8.39 -13.70 -6.27
N TYR A 62 7.91 -14.08 -7.46
CA TYR A 62 6.69 -13.51 -8.06
C TYR A 62 5.46 -13.69 -7.17
N HIS A 63 5.21 -14.90 -6.64
CA HIS A 63 4.09 -15.12 -5.72
C HIS A 63 4.31 -14.42 -4.37
N SER A 64 5.55 -14.16 -3.98
CA SER A 64 5.88 -13.37 -2.80
C SER A 64 5.54 -11.89 -2.98
N GLU A 65 5.43 -11.36 -4.20
CA GLU A 65 5.09 -9.94 -4.42
C GLU A 65 3.61 -9.69 -4.75
N LEU A 66 2.83 -10.76 -4.98
CA LEU A 66 1.47 -10.84 -5.55
C LEU A 66 0.84 -9.55 -6.12
N VAL A 67 0.39 -9.68 -7.36
CA VAL A 67 -0.32 -8.66 -8.15
C VAL A 67 -1.33 -7.88 -7.32
N ILE A 68 -1.19 -6.56 -7.38
CA ILE A 68 -2.16 -5.62 -6.84
C ILE A 68 -3.45 -5.72 -7.65
N ILE A 69 -4.54 -6.09 -6.99
CA ILE A 69 -5.85 -6.23 -7.63
C ILE A 69 -6.65 -4.94 -7.49
N GLU A 70 -7.17 -4.46 -8.61
CA GLU A 70 -8.00 -3.26 -8.65
C GLU A 70 -9.43 -3.58 -8.15
N THR A 71 -9.66 -3.34 -6.86
CA THR A 71 -10.98 -3.50 -6.23
C THR A 71 -11.89 -2.28 -6.46
N SER A 72 -13.20 -2.41 -6.17
CA SER A 72 -14.10 -1.25 -6.25
C SER A 72 -13.69 -0.14 -5.28
N THR A 73 -13.19 -0.51 -4.09
CA THR A 73 -12.62 0.41 -3.10
C THR A 73 -11.43 1.18 -3.66
N VAL A 74 -10.50 0.48 -4.33
CA VAL A 74 -9.34 1.13 -5.00
C VAL A 74 -9.80 2.11 -6.07
N ARG A 75 -10.73 1.71 -6.94
CA ARG A 75 -11.30 2.59 -7.98
C ARG A 75 -12.00 3.79 -7.38
N HIS A 76 -12.79 3.59 -6.33
CA HIS A 76 -13.55 4.65 -5.69
C HIS A 76 -12.62 5.69 -5.05
N ILE A 77 -11.64 5.25 -4.24
CA ILE A 77 -10.67 6.13 -3.60
C ILE A 77 -9.85 6.89 -4.65
N THR A 78 -9.34 6.19 -5.68
CA THR A 78 -8.57 6.82 -6.76
C THR A 78 -9.39 7.87 -7.52
N ARG A 79 -10.65 7.57 -7.85
CA ARG A 79 -11.56 8.51 -8.52
C ARG A 79 -11.83 9.73 -7.65
N GLN A 80 -12.13 9.55 -6.37
CA GLN A 80 -12.40 10.65 -5.44
C GLN A 80 -11.16 11.52 -5.21
N GLY A 81 -9.99 10.91 -5.01
CA GLY A 81 -8.74 11.66 -4.89
C GLY A 81 -8.41 12.49 -6.12
N ARG A 82 -8.62 11.93 -7.32
CA ARG A 82 -8.46 12.68 -8.57
C ARG A 82 -9.45 13.84 -8.67
N LEU A 83 -10.71 13.63 -8.32
CA LEU A 83 -11.72 14.69 -8.31
C LEU A 83 -11.33 15.82 -7.37
N LEU A 84 -10.93 15.50 -6.14
CA LEU A 84 -10.52 16.50 -5.15
C LEU A 84 -9.28 17.27 -5.59
N SER A 85 -8.27 16.58 -6.14
CA SER A 85 -7.09 17.23 -6.70
C SER A 85 -7.48 18.25 -7.77
N LEU A 86 -8.39 17.92 -8.69
CA LEU A 86 -8.90 18.84 -9.72
C LEU A 86 -9.68 20.02 -9.13
N LEU A 87 -10.57 19.77 -8.17
CA LEU A 87 -11.35 20.82 -7.52
C LEU A 87 -10.46 21.83 -6.77
N ASN A 88 -9.37 21.36 -6.18
CA ASN A 88 -8.44 22.18 -5.41
C ASN A 88 -7.44 22.98 -6.25
N GLN A 89 -7.32 22.73 -7.57
CA GLN A 89 -6.31 23.39 -8.42
C GLN A 89 -6.39 24.92 -8.46
N ARG A 90 -7.59 25.48 -8.27
CA ARG A 90 -7.83 26.94 -8.29
C ARG A 90 -8.29 27.49 -6.94
N GLU A 91 -8.31 26.65 -5.90
CA GLU A 91 -8.64 27.08 -4.55
C GLU A 91 -7.42 27.76 -3.93
N CYS A 92 -7.56 29.03 -3.56
CA CYS A 92 -6.50 29.83 -2.92
C CYS A 92 -6.59 29.82 -1.38
N GLY A 93 -7.67 29.27 -0.82
CA GLY A 93 -7.90 29.14 0.63
C GLY A 93 -7.86 27.68 1.11
N ALA A 94 -8.60 27.37 2.18
CA ALA A 94 -8.67 26.02 2.73
C ALA A 94 -9.22 25.00 1.72
N ARG A 95 -8.35 24.07 1.29
CA ARG A 95 -8.63 23.01 0.32
C ARG A 95 -9.45 21.89 0.94
N ARG A 96 -10.18 21.15 0.10
CA ARG A 96 -10.88 19.93 0.53
C ARG A 96 -9.88 18.79 0.64
N SER A 97 -10.01 17.97 1.67
CA SER A 97 -9.20 16.78 1.88
C SER A 97 -10.02 15.50 1.74
N MET A 98 -9.34 14.36 1.70
CA MET A 98 -9.97 13.05 1.77
C MET A 98 -9.47 12.31 3.00
N ILE A 99 -10.35 11.55 3.65
CA ILE A 99 -9.96 10.65 4.73
C ILE A 99 -10.41 9.24 4.40
N VAL A 100 -9.46 8.30 4.41
CA VAL A 100 -9.69 6.87 4.20
C VAL A 100 -9.62 6.18 5.55
N SER A 101 -10.78 5.79 6.08
CA SER A 101 -10.93 5.15 7.39
C SER A 101 -11.31 3.69 7.25
N GLY A 102 -10.82 2.82 8.12
CA GLY A 102 -11.24 1.41 8.16
C GLY A 102 -10.39 0.57 9.11
N PRO A 103 -10.77 -0.69 9.36
CA PRO A 103 -10.07 -1.56 10.30
C PRO A 103 -8.64 -1.88 9.84
N TRP A 104 -7.84 -2.51 10.72
CA TRP A 104 -6.54 -3.06 10.33
C TRP A 104 -6.67 -3.96 9.10
N ALA A 105 -5.64 -3.99 8.26
CA ALA A 105 -5.53 -4.89 7.13
C ALA A 105 -6.62 -4.74 6.02
N SER A 106 -7.36 -3.62 5.99
CA SER A 106 -8.38 -3.34 4.96
C SER A 106 -7.84 -2.83 3.61
N GLY A 107 -6.52 -2.85 3.40
CA GLY A 107 -5.89 -2.41 2.15
C GLY A 107 -5.82 -0.90 1.93
N LYS A 108 -6.02 -0.07 2.97
CA LYS A 108 -5.99 1.40 2.89
C LYS A 108 -4.65 1.93 2.40
N THR A 109 -3.56 1.55 3.05
CA THR A 109 -2.20 1.98 2.71
C THR A 109 -1.87 1.64 1.26
N THR A 110 -2.17 0.41 0.83
CA THR A 110 -1.99 0.01 -0.57
C THR A 110 -2.81 0.90 -1.51
N THR A 111 -4.06 1.17 -1.17
CA THR A 111 -4.96 1.97 -2.01
C THR A 111 -4.52 3.43 -2.14
N ILE A 112 -4.15 4.09 -1.04
CA ILE A 112 -3.71 5.49 -1.08
C ILE A 112 -2.35 5.61 -1.80
N LYS A 113 -1.44 4.63 -1.63
CA LYS A 113 -0.19 4.59 -2.39
C LYS A 113 -0.44 4.45 -3.89
N LEU A 114 -1.35 3.57 -4.30
CA LEU A 114 -1.74 3.42 -5.71
C LEU A 114 -2.35 4.69 -6.29
N LEU A 115 -3.23 5.35 -5.54
CA LEU A 115 -3.76 6.66 -5.91
C LEU A 115 -2.61 7.65 -6.15
N GLY A 116 -1.65 7.73 -5.23
CA GLY A 116 -0.47 8.59 -5.37
C GLY A 116 0.36 8.23 -6.61
N LYS A 117 0.65 6.95 -6.82
CA LYS A 117 1.36 6.46 -8.00
C LYS A 117 0.67 6.85 -9.30
N ILE A 118 -0.64 6.60 -9.40
CA ILE A 118 -1.45 6.96 -10.57
C ILE A 118 -1.44 8.48 -10.77
N HIS A 119 -1.59 9.27 -9.69
CA HIS A 119 -1.53 10.72 -9.75
C HIS A 119 -0.17 11.20 -10.30
N GLU A 120 0.93 10.72 -9.73
CA GLU A 120 2.28 11.10 -10.16
C GLU A 120 2.56 10.72 -11.61
N GLN A 121 2.21 9.50 -12.03
CA GLN A 121 2.35 9.07 -13.43
C GLN A 121 1.53 9.93 -14.40
N ASN A 122 0.36 10.43 -13.99
CA ASN A 122 -0.42 11.37 -14.78
C ASN A 122 0.27 12.74 -14.88
N VAL A 123 0.83 13.25 -13.77
CA VAL A 123 1.54 14.54 -13.74
C VAL A 123 2.82 14.48 -14.59
N ARG A 124 3.63 13.43 -14.44
CA ARG A 124 4.83 13.21 -15.27
C ARG A 124 4.51 13.13 -16.77
N ARG A 125 3.38 12.52 -17.14
CA ARG A 125 2.88 12.49 -18.54
C ARG A 125 2.43 13.87 -19.04
N ARG A 126 1.82 14.69 -18.18
CA ARG A 126 1.36 16.04 -18.53
C ARG A 126 2.52 17.04 -18.67
N TYR A 127 3.56 16.86 -17.86
CA TYR A 127 4.72 17.75 -17.80
C TYR A 127 6.03 16.96 -17.98
N PRO A 128 6.26 16.39 -19.17
CA PRO A 128 7.47 15.60 -19.42
C PRO A 128 8.73 16.45 -19.28
N GLY A 129 9.80 15.85 -18.73
CA GLY A 129 11.12 16.50 -18.58
C GLY A 129 11.22 17.54 -17.45
N GLN A 130 10.16 17.78 -16.68
CA GLN A 130 10.22 18.66 -15.50
C GLN A 130 10.54 17.84 -14.25
N ASP A 131 11.56 18.27 -13.50
CA ASP A 131 11.84 17.70 -12.17
C ASP A 131 10.80 18.23 -11.17
N ARG A 132 9.81 17.39 -10.88
CA ARG A 132 8.71 17.67 -9.94
C ARG A 132 8.68 16.61 -8.86
N ILE A 133 8.06 16.95 -7.73
CA ILE A 133 7.68 16.02 -6.67
C ILE A 133 6.15 16.11 -6.53
N PRO A 134 5.36 15.47 -7.42
CA PRO A 134 3.91 15.65 -7.43
C PRO A 134 3.22 15.09 -6.19
N VAL A 135 3.79 14.05 -5.59
CA VAL A 135 3.24 13.36 -4.42
C VAL A 135 4.27 13.25 -3.31
N VAL A 136 3.82 13.54 -2.09
CA VAL A 136 4.54 13.24 -0.85
C VAL A 136 3.77 12.17 -0.09
N TYR A 137 4.46 11.13 0.38
CA TYR A 137 3.88 10.10 1.25
C TYR A 137 4.64 10.03 2.56
N ILE A 138 3.95 10.29 3.67
CA ILE A 138 4.50 10.19 5.02
C ILE A 138 3.59 9.35 5.92
N THR A 139 4.17 8.84 6.99
CA THR A 139 3.43 8.16 8.08
C THR A 139 3.49 9.02 9.33
N THR A 140 2.38 9.15 10.04
CA THR A 140 2.35 9.91 11.30
C THR A 140 3.20 9.20 12.37
N PRO A 141 4.18 9.87 13.00
CA PRO A 141 5.07 9.22 13.96
C PRO A 141 4.33 8.82 15.25
N PRO A 142 4.61 7.63 15.83
CA PRO A 142 3.96 7.20 17.06
C PRO A 142 4.39 8.10 18.23
N LYS A 143 3.43 8.50 19.08
CA LYS A 143 3.67 9.45 20.19
C LYS A 143 4.45 10.69 19.70
N GLY A 144 4.04 11.20 18.55
CA GLY A 144 4.73 12.26 17.83
C GLY A 144 4.59 13.63 18.51
N SER A 145 5.38 14.58 18.00
CA SER A 145 5.26 16.01 18.28
C SER A 145 5.22 16.77 16.94
N PRO A 146 4.81 18.04 16.90
CA PRO A 146 4.88 18.86 15.68
C PRO A 146 6.24 18.80 14.99
N ARG A 147 7.32 18.83 15.79
CA ARG A 147 8.70 18.68 15.29
C ARG A 147 8.92 17.36 14.57
N LYS A 148 8.50 16.24 15.17
CA LYS A 148 8.66 14.91 14.57
C LYS A 148 7.87 14.82 13.27
N LEU A 149 6.63 15.33 13.25
CA LEU A 149 5.82 15.38 12.04
C LEU A 149 6.51 16.20 10.93
N ALA A 150 6.99 17.41 11.23
CA ALA A 150 7.75 18.22 10.28
C ALA A 150 9.02 17.49 9.80
N SER A 151 9.66 16.73 10.69
CA SER A 151 10.84 15.93 10.35
C SER A 151 10.50 14.76 9.41
N GLU A 152 9.30 14.17 9.47
CA GLU A 152 8.89 13.15 8.49
C GLU A 152 8.83 13.71 7.06
N PHE A 153 8.33 14.94 6.89
CA PHE A 153 8.37 15.62 5.59
C PHE A 153 9.81 15.93 5.15
N ALA A 154 10.64 16.44 6.06
CA ALA A 154 12.03 16.73 5.76
C ALA A 154 12.82 15.46 5.37
N ASN A 155 12.59 14.36 6.09
CA ASN A 155 13.17 13.05 5.81
C ASN A 155 12.70 12.51 4.45
N PHE A 156 11.41 12.67 4.11
CA PHE A 156 10.90 12.32 2.79
C PHE A 156 11.71 13.02 1.69
N LEU A 157 11.96 14.32 1.86
CA LEU A 157 12.69 15.15 0.89
C LEU A 157 14.22 14.99 0.93
N GLY A 158 14.76 14.24 1.90
CA GLY A 158 16.21 14.15 2.12
C GLY A 158 16.84 15.45 2.62
N LEU A 159 16.05 16.34 3.23
CA LEU A 159 16.55 17.62 3.75
C LEU A 159 17.39 17.40 5.02
N PRO A 160 18.58 18.04 5.13
CA PRO A 160 19.40 17.91 6.32
C PRO A 160 18.74 18.60 7.51
N THR A 161 18.30 17.82 8.50
CA THR A 161 17.74 18.35 9.75
C THR A 161 18.85 18.58 10.77
N ARG A 162 19.25 19.85 10.99
CA ARG A 162 20.24 20.20 12.03
C ARG A 162 19.57 20.28 13.40
N GLN A 163 20.28 19.86 14.45
CA GLN A 163 19.77 19.90 15.83
C GLN A 163 19.27 21.28 16.28
N ARG A 164 19.81 22.37 15.70
CA ARG A 164 19.48 23.75 16.06
C ARG A 164 18.21 24.30 15.38
N HIS A 165 17.75 23.69 14.30
CA HIS A 165 16.52 24.14 13.64
C HIS A 165 15.34 23.87 14.57
N ASN A 166 14.46 24.84 14.81
CA ASN A 166 13.23 24.64 15.58
C ASN A 166 12.13 24.01 14.67
N THR A 167 10.91 23.80 15.18
CA THR A 167 9.82 23.19 14.38
C THR A 167 9.41 24.08 13.19
N THR A 168 9.29 25.38 13.41
CA THR A 168 8.89 26.35 12.39
C THR A 168 9.91 26.42 11.26
N ASP A 169 11.21 26.46 11.58
CA ASP A 169 12.28 26.46 10.58
C ASP A 169 12.20 25.24 9.64
N ILE A 170 11.87 24.06 10.20
CA ILE A 170 11.71 22.82 9.42
C ILE A 170 10.44 22.91 8.56
N ALA A 171 9.32 23.36 9.14
CA ALA A 171 8.05 23.45 8.44
C ALA A 171 8.11 24.46 7.27
N ASP A 172 8.72 25.62 7.49
CA ASP A 172 8.91 26.66 6.46
C ASP A 172 9.78 26.14 5.30
N ALA A 173 10.90 25.47 5.63
CA ALA A 173 11.76 24.86 4.62
C ALA A 173 11.03 23.78 3.80
N VAL A 174 10.25 22.92 4.46
CA VAL A 174 9.42 21.91 3.80
C VAL A 174 8.37 22.57 2.89
N CYS A 175 7.62 23.56 3.38
CA CYS A 175 6.63 24.29 2.59
C CYS A 175 7.24 24.92 1.35
N HIS A 176 8.41 25.56 1.50
CA HIS A 176 9.12 26.19 0.41
C HIS A 176 9.53 25.17 -0.66
N VAL A 177 10.21 24.09 -0.26
CA VAL A 177 10.68 23.03 -1.18
C VAL A 177 9.51 22.36 -1.90
N LEU A 178 8.43 21.99 -1.20
CA LEU A 178 7.27 21.35 -1.84
C LEU A 178 6.49 22.28 -2.78
N THR A 179 6.49 23.58 -2.49
CA THR A 179 5.89 24.58 -3.38
C THR A 179 6.70 24.73 -4.66
N GLU A 180 8.03 24.84 -4.55
CA GLU A 180 8.92 24.91 -5.71
C GLU A 180 8.90 23.63 -6.54
N ALA A 181 8.88 22.47 -5.88
CA ALA A 181 8.79 21.15 -6.50
C ALA A 181 7.42 20.82 -7.12
N ARG A 182 6.47 21.76 -7.06
CA ARG A 182 5.11 21.64 -7.63
C ARG A 182 4.34 20.42 -7.10
N THR A 183 4.39 20.20 -5.79
CA THR A 183 3.61 19.15 -5.14
C THR A 183 2.10 19.44 -5.25
N GLU A 184 1.35 18.47 -5.78
CA GLU A 184 -0.10 18.56 -5.99
C GLU A 184 -0.87 17.71 -4.95
N LEU A 185 -0.22 16.73 -4.34
CA LEU A 185 -0.84 15.76 -3.43
C LEU A 185 0.07 15.43 -2.23
N VAL A 186 -0.49 15.45 -1.03
CA VAL A 186 0.18 15.00 0.21
C VAL A 186 -0.65 13.87 0.81
N ILE A 187 -0.02 12.72 1.04
CA ILE A 187 -0.63 11.54 1.66
C ILE A 187 -0.02 11.37 3.04
N VAL A 188 -0.87 11.41 4.07
CA VAL A 188 -0.50 11.21 5.47
C VAL A 188 -1.18 9.94 5.97
N ASP A 189 -0.41 8.89 6.15
CA ASP A 189 -0.88 7.61 6.65
C ASP A 189 -0.82 7.53 8.18
N GLU A 190 -1.51 6.55 8.76
CA GLU A 190 -1.52 6.25 10.19
C GLU A 190 -1.94 7.44 11.08
N ILE A 191 -2.87 8.30 10.63
CA ILE A 191 -3.32 9.50 11.37
C ILE A 191 -3.95 9.20 12.73
N HIS A 192 -4.33 7.95 12.97
CA HIS A 192 -4.84 7.52 14.27
C HIS A 192 -3.75 7.52 15.36
N ASN A 193 -2.47 7.67 14.98
CA ASN A 193 -1.37 7.95 15.90
C ASN A 193 -1.47 9.36 16.53
N LEU A 194 -2.31 10.24 15.98
CA LEU A 194 -2.67 11.53 16.59
C LEU A 194 -3.65 11.29 17.74
N ASN A 195 -3.15 11.27 18.97
CA ASN A 195 -4.04 11.27 20.13
C ASN A 195 -4.51 12.70 20.45
N LEU A 196 -5.62 13.15 19.85
CA LEU A 196 -6.16 14.50 20.08
C LEU A 196 -6.64 14.74 21.52
N ALA A 197 -6.79 13.70 22.34
CA ALA A 197 -7.06 13.87 23.77
C ALA A 197 -5.82 14.32 24.57
N SER A 198 -4.65 14.40 23.93
CA SER A 198 -3.41 14.89 24.51
C SER A 198 -2.99 16.21 23.88
N ALA A 199 -2.40 17.12 24.66
CA ALA A 199 -1.87 18.39 24.16
C ALA A 199 -0.90 18.19 22.96
N ALA A 200 -0.04 17.17 23.02
CA ALA A 200 0.87 16.84 21.93
C ALA A 200 0.17 16.43 20.62
N GLY A 201 -0.98 15.75 20.71
CA GLY A 201 -1.78 15.40 19.54
C GLY A 201 -2.57 16.58 19.00
N GLU A 202 -3.06 17.48 19.87
CA GLU A 202 -3.67 18.74 19.45
C GLU A 202 -2.67 19.61 18.69
N ASP A 203 -1.45 19.79 19.22
CA ASP A 203 -0.40 20.57 18.56
C ASP A 203 -0.05 20.01 17.18
N MET A 204 -0.07 18.67 17.03
CA MET A 204 0.21 18.03 15.74
C MET A 204 -0.93 18.21 14.73
N SER A 205 -2.19 18.21 15.20
CA SER A 205 -3.35 18.57 14.36
C SER A 205 -3.27 20.01 13.87
N ASP A 206 -2.92 20.94 14.76
CA ASP A 206 -2.71 22.35 14.41
C ASP A 206 -1.57 22.48 13.37
N HIS A 207 -0.53 21.64 13.48
CA HIS A 207 0.57 21.61 12.51
C HIS A 207 0.19 21.01 11.14
N LEU A 208 -0.64 19.97 11.10
CA LEU A 208 -1.20 19.45 9.84
C LEU A 208 -2.08 20.49 9.15
N LYS A 209 -2.88 21.22 9.94
CA LYS A 209 -3.67 22.35 9.42
C LYS A 209 -2.77 23.41 8.83
N TYR A 210 -1.71 23.81 9.54
CA TYR A 210 -0.70 24.76 9.05
C TYR A 210 -0.16 24.31 7.68
N PHE A 211 0.28 23.06 7.52
CA PHE A 211 0.75 22.55 6.23
C PHE A 211 -0.32 22.60 5.14
N SER A 212 -1.57 22.23 5.46
CA SER A 212 -2.66 22.25 4.48
C SER A 212 -3.05 23.66 3.99
N GLU A 213 -2.79 24.69 4.80
CA GLU A 213 -3.04 26.08 4.46
C GLU A 213 -1.86 26.71 3.70
N HIS A 214 -0.62 26.27 3.97
CA HIS A 214 0.60 26.84 3.39
C HIS A 214 1.14 26.07 2.17
N MET A 215 0.57 24.91 1.84
CA MET A 215 0.94 24.13 0.65
C MET A 215 -0.16 24.14 -0.40
N PRO A 216 0.16 24.37 -1.69
CA PRO A 216 -0.80 24.27 -2.79
C PRO A 216 -1.13 22.81 -3.18
N ALA A 217 -1.35 21.94 -2.19
CA ALA A 217 -1.55 20.50 -2.37
C ALA A 217 -2.88 20.02 -1.78
N THR A 218 -3.39 18.93 -2.33
CA THR A 218 -4.54 18.20 -1.78
C THR A 218 -4.08 17.19 -0.74
N PHE A 219 -4.65 17.21 0.45
CA PHE A 219 -4.29 16.29 1.53
C PHE A 219 -5.21 15.06 1.54
N ILE A 220 -4.60 13.89 1.61
CA ILE A 220 -5.26 12.60 1.80
C ILE A 220 -4.74 12.01 3.10
N TYR A 221 -5.65 11.70 4.00
CA TYR A 221 -5.34 11.10 5.28
C TYR A 221 -5.81 9.65 5.31
N SER A 222 -5.07 8.76 5.97
CA SER A 222 -5.56 7.41 6.27
C SER A 222 -5.29 7.01 7.70
N GLY A 223 -6.24 6.26 8.28
CA GLY A 223 -6.10 5.75 9.63
C GLY A 223 -7.21 4.79 10.01
N ILE A 224 -7.13 4.34 11.25
CA ILE A 224 -7.98 3.25 11.75
C ILE A 224 -9.14 3.84 12.50
N ASN A 225 -10.35 3.48 12.07
CA ASN A 225 -11.61 3.86 12.70
C ASN A 225 -11.60 5.33 13.17
N VAL A 226 -11.22 6.22 12.26
CA VAL A 226 -10.83 7.60 12.58
C VAL A 226 -11.95 8.35 13.32
N GLU A 227 -13.21 8.10 12.95
CA GLU A 227 -14.39 8.65 13.64
C GLU A 227 -14.45 8.24 15.12
N ARG A 228 -14.05 7.02 15.46
CA ARG A 228 -14.07 6.48 16.84
C ARG A 228 -12.83 6.85 17.64
N SER A 229 -11.73 7.20 16.97
CA SER A 229 -10.47 7.60 17.61
C SER A 229 -10.51 9.00 18.23
N GLY A 230 -11.63 9.73 18.12
CA GLY A 230 -11.74 11.12 18.58
C GLY A 230 -11.05 12.12 17.66
N LEU A 231 -10.47 11.69 16.53
CA LEU A 231 -9.78 12.59 15.59
C LEU A 231 -10.72 13.67 15.01
N PHE A 232 -12.03 13.43 14.98
CA PHE A 232 -13.03 14.35 14.43
C PHE A 232 -13.88 15.07 15.48
N THR A 233 -13.62 14.83 16.76
CA THR A 233 -14.38 15.45 17.85
C THR A 233 -13.75 16.79 18.27
N GLY A 234 -14.54 17.65 18.88
CA GLY A 234 -14.09 18.99 19.32
C GLY A 234 -13.97 20.03 18.20
N VAL A 235 -13.47 21.22 18.56
CA VAL A 235 -13.28 22.33 17.60
C VAL A 235 -12.14 22.01 16.63
N ARG A 236 -11.03 21.46 17.13
CA ARG A 236 -9.82 21.13 16.35
C ARG A 236 -10.00 19.94 15.41
N GLY A 237 -10.65 18.84 15.86
CA GLY A 237 -10.96 17.72 14.96
C GLY A 237 -11.89 18.11 13.81
N ARG A 238 -12.75 19.11 14.00
CA ARG A 238 -13.56 19.72 12.93
C ARG A 238 -12.78 20.60 11.95
N GLN A 239 -11.60 21.09 12.32
CA GLN A 239 -10.76 21.85 11.39
C GLN A 239 -10.19 20.94 10.29
N ILE A 240 -9.79 19.71 10.64
CA ILE A 240 -9.33 18.71 9.66
C ILE A 240 -10.52 18.06 8.94
N SER A 241 -11.55 17.66 9.69
CA SER A 241 -12.66 16.88 9.13
C SER A 241 -13.75 17.70 8.43
N GLY A 242 -13.91 18.99 8.75
CA GLY A 242 -15.04 19.80 8.31
C GLY A 242 -15.15 19.98 6.80
N ARG A 243 -14.04 19.86 6.07
CA ARG A 243 -13.98 19.91 4.59
C ARG A 243 -13.48 18.61 3.98
N SER A 244 -13.41 17.54 4.79
CA SER A 244 -12.93 16.24 4.36
C SER A 244 -14.06 15.38 3.79
N VAL A 245 -13.81 14.74 2.65
CA VAL A 245 -14.63 13.62 2.19
C VAL A 245 -14.17 12.36 2.92
N LEU A 246 -15.06 11.71 3.66
CA LEU A 246 -14.76 10.47 4.36
C LEU A 246 -15.14 9.25 3.50
N ILE A 247 -14.15 8.40 3.21
CA ILE A 247 -14.34 7.11 2.57
C ILE A 247 -14.06 6.00 3.59
N LYS A 248 -15.02 5.09 3.74
CA LYS A 248 -14.89 3.93 4.63
C LYS A 248 -14.43 2.72 3.82
N THR A 249 -13.44 2.04 4.35
CA THR A 249 -12.95 0.73 3.88
C THR A 249 -13.29 -0.31 4.94
N GLY A 250 -13.44 -1.55 4.54
CA GLY A 250 -13.79 -2.64 5.44
C GLY A 250 -13.57 -3.98 4.79
N ASN A 251 -13.94 -5.03 5.52
CA ASN A 251 -13.91 -6.38 5.01
C ASN A 251 -14.97 -6.53 3.92
N PHE A 252 -14.65 -7.32 2.90
CA PHE A 252 -15.55 -7.58 1.79
C PHE A 252 -16.70 -8.47 2.30
N PRO A 253 -17.97 -8.10 2.07
CA PRO A 253 -19.08 -9.00 2.29
C PRO A 253 -19.00 -10.18 1.30
N PHE A 254 -19.59 -11.32 1.66
CA PHE A 254 -19.67 -12.46 0.74
C PHE A 254 -20.71 -12.18 -0.36
N ASN A 255 -20.26 -11.57 -1.46
CA ASN A 255 -21.05 -11.22 -2.63
C ASN A 255 -20.24 -11.45 -3.92
N ASP A 256 -20.73 -10.96 -5.06
CA ASP A 256 -20.05 -11.15 -6.34
C ASP A 256 -18.75 -10.34 -6.46
N GLU A 257 -18.60 -9.25 -5.69
CA GLU A 257 -17.33 -8.53 -5.60
C GLU A 257 -16.25 -9.40 -4.92
N TRP A 258 -16.59 -10.09 -3.84
CA TRP A 258 -15.68 -11.06 -3.21
C TRP A 258 -15.26 -12.16 -4.18
N LYS A 259 -16.22 -12.76 -4.89
CA LYS A 259 -15.91 -13.81 -5.89
C LYS A 259 -15.02 -13.28 -7.01
N SER A 260 -15.26 -12.05 -7.47
CA SER A 260 -14.44 -11.39 -8.50
C SER A 260 -13.02 -11.11 -8.01
N LEU A 261 -12.86 -10.71 -6.75
CA LEU A 261 -11.55 -10.55 -6.10
C LEU A 261 -10.80 -11.89 -6.06
N VAL A 262 -11.46 -12.97 -5.64
CA VAL A 262 -10.88 -14.32 -5.62
C VAL A 262 -10.47 -14.77 -7.03
N ALA A 263 -11.33 -14.60 -8.03
CA ALA A 263 -11.02 -14.93 -9.42
C ALA A 263 -9.83 -14.12 -9.96
N SER A 264 -9.71 -12.85 -9.57
CA SER A 264 -8.57 -11.99 -9.94
C SER A 264 -7.27 -12.41 -9.25
N MET A 265 -7.33 -12.92 -8.02
CA MET A 265 -6.16 -13.52 -7.35
C MET A 265 -5.75 -14.83 -8.04
N GLU A 266 -6.73 -15.64 -8.43
CA GLU A 266 -6.54 -16.94 -9.08
C GLU A 266 -5.86 -16.79 -10.45
N SER A 267 -6.28 -15.83 -11.27
CA SER A 267 -5.68 -15.59 -12.59
C SER A 267 -4.23 -15.10 -12.53
N ALA A 268 -3.80 -14.58 -11.37
CA ALA A 268 -2.42 -14.18 -11.13
C ALA A 268 -1.50 -15.36 -10.80
N LEU A 269 -2.02 -16.57 -10.54
CA LEU A 269 -1.20 -17.73 -10.18
C LEU A 269 -0.34 -18.21 -11.36
N ARG A 270 0.87 -18.69 -11.04
CA ARG A 270 1.82 -19.26 -12.00
C ARG A 270 2.19 -20.68 -11.56
N LEU A 271 1.18 -21.55 -11.54
CA LEU A 271 1.24 -22.93 -11.06
C LEU A 271 0.77 -23.86 -12.19
N TYR A 272 1.58 -24.86 -12.57
CA TYR A 272 1.33 -25.74 -13.72
C TYR A 272 0.11 -26.64 -13.55
N LYS A 273 -0.13 -27.16 -12.33
CA LYS A 273 -1.21 -28.11 -12.07
C LYS A 273 -2.47 -27.43 -11.52
N HIS A 274 -2.45 -26.11 -11.32
CA HIS A 274 -3.60 -25.39 -10.83
C HIS A 274 -4.67 -25.30 -11.92
N ARG A 275 -5.93 -25.57 -11.54
CA ARG A 275 -7.08 -25.52 -12.46
C ARG A 275 -7.90 -24.27 -12.19
N ASP A 276 -8.20 -23.52 -13.24
CA ASP A 276 -9.03 -22.33 -13.13
C ASP A 276 -10.39 -22.60 -12.45
N GLY A 277 -10.80 -21.62 -11.65
CA GLY A 277 -12.03 -21.66 -10.84
C GLY A 277 -11.93 -22.53 -9.59
N THR A 278 -10.80 -23.14 -9.26
CA THR A 278 -10.58 -23.86 -8.00
C THR A 278 -10.76 -22.95 -6.79
N LEU A 279 -10.14 -21.76 -6.79
CA LEU A 279 -10.30 -20.80 -5.70
C LEU A 279 -11.71 -20.21 -5.71
N THR A 280 -12.25 -19.90 -6.89
CA THR A 280 -13.60 -19.34 -7.03
C THR A 280 -14.68 -20.31 -6.50
N ARG A 281 -14.55 -21.63 -6.76
CA ARG A 281 -15.41 -22.68 -6.15
C ARG A 281 -15.26 -22.75 -4.63
N ASN A 282 -14.09 -22.44 -4.09
CA ASN A 282 -13.81 -22.36 -2.65
C ASN A 282 -14.06 -20.97 -2.05
N SER A 283 -14.64 -20.03 -2.79
CA SER A 283 -14.79 -18.62 -2.37
C SER A 283 -15.49 -18.45 -1.02
N LYS A 284 -16.50 -19.27 -0.70
CA LYS A 284 -17.19 -19.25 0.59
C LYS A 284 -16.25 -19.60 1.74
N TYR A 285 -15.44 -20.65 1.55
CA TYR A 285 -14.44 -21.01 2.54
C TYR A 285 -13.39 -19.93 2.70
N LEU A 286 -12.84 -19.41 1.58
CA LEU A 286 -11.85 -18.33 1.64
C LEU A 286 -12.41 -17.11 2.39
N HIS A 287 -13.69 -16.79 2.19
CA HIS A 287 -14.37 -15.72 2.92
C HIS A 287 -14.42 -16.01 4.43
N GLN A 288 -14.88 -17.20 4.79
CA GLN A 288 -14.96 -17.65 6.18
C GLN A 288 -13.60 -17.67 6.87
N ARG A 289 -12.55 -18.11 6.18
CA ARG A 289 -11.18 -18.24 6.69
C ARG A 289 -10.48 -16.90 6.89
N THR A 290 -10.83 -15.92 6.06
CA THR A 290 -10.19 -14.58 6.09
C THR A 290 -11.06 -13.53 6.76
N GLY A 291 -12.30 -13.86 7.12
CA GLY A 291 -13.30 -12.89 7.56
C GLY A 291 -13.61 -11.82 6.51
N GLY A 292 -13.33 -12.08 5.22
CA GLY A 292 -13.43 -11.09 4.14
C GLY A 292 -12.29 -10.06 4.09
N SER A 293 -11.21 -10.24 4.86
CA SER A 293 -10.02 -9.38 4.82
C SER A 293 -9.20 -9.62 3.55
N ILE A 294 -8.99 -8.57 2.75
CA ILE A 294 -8.15 -8.66 1.53
C ILE A 294 -6.69 -8.97 1.86
N SER A 295 -6.17 -8.44 2.96
CA SER A 295 -4.79 -8.71 3.39
C SER A 295 -4.62 -10.16 3.79
N SER A 296 -5.57 -10.70 4.56
CA SER A 296 -5.57 -12.10 5.00
C SER A 296 -5.75 -13.05 3.82
N LEU A 297 -6.63 -12.70 2.87
CA LEU A 297 -6.80 -13.44 1.62
C LEU A 297 -5.53 -13.45 0.78
N SER A 298 -4.90 -12.29 0.59
CA SER A 298 -3.64 -12.17 -0.16
C SER A 298 -2.55 -13.01 0.51
N HIS A 299 -2.39 -12.91 1.83
CA HIS A 299 -1.43 -13.72 2.57
C HIS A 299 -1.69 -15.21 2.39
N LEU A 300 -2.94 -15.66 2.55
CA LEU A 300 -3.33 -17.05 2.39
C LEU A 300 -2.97 -17.61 1.01
N ILE A 301 -3.37 -16.91 -0.05
CA ILE A 301 -3.15 -17.37 -1.43
C ILE A 301 -1.66 -17.40 -1.77
N ARG A 302 -0.89 -16.40 -1.31
CA ARG A 302 0.57 -16.34 -1.51
C ARG A 302 1.29 -17.48 -0.82
N ALA A 303 0.97 -17.69 0.46
CA ALA A 303 1.54 -18.78 1.24
C ALA A 303 1.21 -20.13 0.60
N ALA A 304 -0.05 -20.36 0.23
CA ALA A 304 -0.47 -21.60 -0.42
C ALA A 304 0.20 -21.83 -1.77
N ALA A 305 0.39 -20.78 -2.58
CA ALA A 305 1.07 -20.88 -3.86
C ALA A 305 2.56 -21.23 -3.70
N ILE A 306 3.25 -20.58 -2.75
CA ILE A 306 4.67 -20.85 -2.46
C ILE A 306 4.83 -22.28 -1.90
N MET A 307 3.96 -22.70 -0.98
CA MET A 307 3.97 -24.07 -0.47
C MET A 307 3.74 -25.11 -1.57
N ALA A 308 2.84 -24.85 -2.52
CA ALA A 308 2.58 -25.75 -3.64
C ALA A 308 3.81 -25.90 -4.56
N ILE A 309 4.60 -24.84 -4.74
CA ILE A 309 5.87 -24.91 -5.49
C ILE A 309 6.89 -25.75 -4.69
N LEU A 310 7.06 -25.45 -3.39
CA LEU A 310 8.01 -26.14 -2.52
C LEU A 310 7.71 -27.64 -2.36
N SER A 311 6.44 -28.03 -2.31
CA SER A 311 6.03 -29.44 -2.20
C SER A 311 6.06 -30.19 -3.54
N GLY A 312 6.09 -29.47 -4.67
CA GLY A 312 5.96 -30.04 -6.01
C GLY A 312 4.51 -30.41 -6.41
N ASP A 313 3.54 -30.16 -5.55
CA ASP A 313 2.11 -30.33 -5.87
C ASP A 313 1.70 -29.38 -7.00
N ASP A 314 2.28 -28.18 -7.00
CA ASP A 314 2.15 -27.14 -8.03
C ASP A 314 0.70 -26.79 -8.37
N ALA A 315 -0.17 -26.89 -7.36
CA ALA A 315 -1.56 -26.48 -7.36
C ALA A 315 -1.97 -26.12 -5.93
N ILE A 316 -2.77 -25.05 -5.76
CA ILE A 316 -3.41 -24.77 -4.48
C ILE A 316 -4.52 -25.80 -4.24
N THR A 317 -4.39 -26.56 -3.15
CA THR A 317 -5.38 -27.52 -2.67
C THR A 317 -6.07 -27.01 -1.40
N ARG A 318 -7.11 -27.71 -0.96
CA ARG A 318 -7.79 -27.36 0.30
C ARG A 318 -6.88 -27.58 1.50
N GLU A 319 -6.14 -28.67 1.47
CA GLU A 319 -5.17 -29.06 2.49
C GLU A 319 -4.06 -28.00 2.62
N ALA A 320 -3.57 -27.47 1.50
CA ALA A 320 -2.58 -26.38 1.51
C ALA A 320 -3.15 -25.08 2.10
N LEU A 321 -4.43 -24.78 1.84
CA LEU A 321 -5.10 -23.60 2.41
C LEU A 321 -5.35 -23.74 3.92
N ASP A 322 -5.69 -24.94 4.38
CA ASP A 322 -5.89 -25.25 5.80
C ASP A 322 -4.55 -25.28 6.56
N ALA A 323 -3.47 -25.76 5.94
CA ALA A 323 -2.12 -25.81 6.53
C ALA A 323 -1.41 -24.45 6.59
N ALA A 324 -1.76 -23.51 5.70
CA ALA A 324 -1.18 -22.17 5.72
C ALA A 324 -1.49 -21.49 7.07
N ILE A 325 -0.51 -20.84 7.68
CA ILE A 325 -0.74 -20.01 8.87
C ILE A 325 -0.83 -18.56 8.40
N ILE A 326 -1.95 -17.89 8.70
CA ILE A 326 -2.15 -16.48 8.32
C ILE A 326 -2.09 -15.56 9.54
N ASP A 327 -2.51 -14.30 9.37
CA ASP A 327 -2.42 -13.32 10.45
C ASP A 327 -3.29 -13.71 11.66
N HIS A 328 -2.80 -13.36 12.85
CA HIS A 328 -3.45 -13.68 14.12
C HIS A 328 -4.91 -13.21 14.16
N ALA A 329 -5.24 -12.07 13.55
CA ALA A 329 -6.61 -11.55 13.57
C ALA A 329 -7.56 -12.49 12.82
N ALA A 330 -7.16 -13.00 11.65
CA ALA A 330 -7.95 -14.01 10.92
C ALA A 330 -7.98 -15.37 11.64
N GLU A 331 -6.86 -15.82 12.20
CA GLU A 331 -6.80 -17.10 12.96
C GLU A 331 -7.65 -17.07 14.23
N SER A 332 -7.78 -15.92 14.89
CA SER A 332 -8.60 -15.78 16.11
C SER A 332 -10.07 -15.49 15.84
N ALA A 333 -10.39 -14.87 14.71
CA ALA A 333 -11.76 -14.58 14.35
C ALA A 333 -12.48 -15.80 13.74
N THR A 334 -11.74 -16.82 13.30
CA THR A 334 -12.29 -17.91 12.51
C THR A 334 -11.91 -19.26 13.12
N SER A 335 -12.90 -20.02 13.60
CA SER A 335 -12.66 -21.39 14.05
C SER A 335 -12.46 -22.29 12.83
N HIS A 336 -11.22 -22.59 12.48
CA HIS A 336 -10.91 -23.64 11.50
C HIS A 336 -10.53 -24.94 12.22
N PRO A 337 -10.91 -26.11 11.69
CA PRO A 337 -10.48 -27.38 12.25
C PRO A 337 -8.98 -27.51 12.02
N ILE A 338 -8.18 -27.18 13.05
CA ILE A 338 -6.77 -27.55 13.09
C ILE A 338 -6.75 -29.08 13.07
N THR A 339 -6.23 -29.67 12.00
CA THR A 339 -5.97 -31.11 11.97
C THR A 339 -5.03 -31.40 13.15
N PRO A 340 -5.38 -32.33 14.08
CA PRO A 340 -4.49 -32.62 15.20
C PRO A 340 -3.13 -33.05 14.65
N LYS A 341 -2.04 -32.48 15.18
CA LYS A 341 -0.71 -33.06 14.98
C LYS A 341 -0.79 -34.52 15.40
N ALA A 342 -0.57 -35.44 14.47
CA ALA A 342 -0.24 -36.81 14.82
C ALA A 342 1.10 -36.75 15.58
N GLY A 343 1.05 -37.01 16.88
CA GLY A 343 2.18 -37.02 17.81
C GLY A 343 1.73 -37.56 19.14
#